data_AF-A0A3P7V1K8-F1
#
_entry.id   AF-A0A3P7V1K8-F1
#
_cell.length_a   1.000
_cell.length_b   1.000
_cell.length_c   1.000
_cell.angle_alpha   90.00
_cell.angle_beta   90.00
_cell.angle_gamma   90.00
#
_symmetry.space_group_name_H-M   'P 1'
#
loop_
_entity.id
_entity.type
_entity.pdbx_description
1 polymer ?
#
loop_
_entity_poly.entity_id
_entity_poly.type
_entity_poly.pdbx_seq_one_letter_code
_entity_poly.pdbx_strand_id
1 'polypeptide(L)'
;MEVMKMYKWECFLFHDVDVLPEDDRNLHTCPTENPRHMAVAMNKFNYKLAYEKMFGTSSALTVQQFKETNGFSNRYWGWGGEDDDMYTR
;
A
#
# COMPACT_ATOMS: atom_id res chain seq x y z
N MET A 1 10.88 1.46 11.68
CA MET A 1 9.56 0.79 11.76
C MET A 1 9.68 -0.35 12.75
N GLU A 2 8.71 -0.52 13.66
CA GLU A 2 8.83 -1.44 14.81
C GLU A 2 9.05 -2.89 14.39
N VAL A 3 8.37 -3.34 13.33
CA VAL A 3 8.45 -4.71 12.80
C VAL A 3 9.87 -5.14 12.42
N MET A 4 10.74 -4.17 12.07
CA MET A 4 12.15 -4.42 11.73
C MET A 4 13.01 -4.83 12.93
N LYS A 5 12.51 -4.65 14.16
CA LYS A 5 13.20 -5.16 15.36
C LYS A 5 13.03 -6.67 15.52
N MET A 6 12.04 -7.27 14.88
CA MET A 6 11.76 -8.71 14.95
C MET A 6 12.58 -9.48 13.91
N TYR A 7 12.56 -9.02 12.66
CA TYR A 7 13.25 -9.67 11.55
C TYR A 7 13.77 -8.65 10.53
N LYS A 8 14.69 -9.10 9.68
CA LYS A 8 15.16 -8.35 8.52
C LYS A 8 14.18 -8.53 7.36
N TRP A 9 13.08 -7.79 7.41
CA TRP A 9 12.13 -7.76 6.30
C TRP A 9 12.71 -7.01 5.10
N GLU A 10 12.27 -7.39 3.90
CA GLU A 10 12.65 -6.75 2.64
C GLU A 10 11.45 -6.06 1.97
N CYS A 11 10.24 -6.42 2.40
CA CYS A 11 8.97 -6.00 1.83
C CYS A 11 7.98 -5.68 2.94
N PHE A 12 7.28 -4.55 2.80
CA PHE A 12 6.15 -4.17 3.62
C PHE A 12 4.88 -4.23 2.79
N LEU A 13 3.86 -4.89 3.34
CA LEU A 13 2.51 -4.86 2.82
C LEU A 13 1.64 -4.09 3.81
N PHE A 14 1.04 -3.01 3.32
CA PHE A 14 0.02 -2.25 4.03
C PHE A 14 -1.32 -2.70 3.48
N HIS A 15 -2.20 -3.19 4.34
CA HIS A 15 -3.41 -3.87 3.92
C HIS A 15 -4.52 -3.62 4.94
N ASP A 16 -5.64 -3.04 4.49
CA ASP A 16 -6.83 -2.87 5.32
C ASP A 16 -7.41 -4.24 5.72
N VAL A 17 -7.84 -4.37 6.97
CA VAL A 17 -8.29 -5.67 7.52
C VAL A 17 -9.59 -6.18 6.89
N ASP A 18 -10.37 -5.31 6.26
CA ASP A 18 -11.70 -5.58 5.71
C ASP A 18 -11.71 -5.82 4.20
N VAL A 19 -10.52 -5.95 3.59
CA VAL A 19 -10.38 -6.29 2.17
C VAL A 19 -9.75 -7.67 2.03
N LEU A 20 -10.15 -8.41 1.01
CA LEU A 20 -9.59 -9.72 0.69
C LEU A 20 -9.33 -9.81 -0.81
N PRO A 21 -8.20 -10.40 -1.25
CA PRO A 21 -7.97 -10.68 -2.65
C PRO A 21 -8.94 -11.77 -3.15
N GLU A 22 -9.64 -11.50 -4.24
CA GLU A 22 -10.52 -12.48 -4.90
C GLU A 22 -9.75 -13.46 -5.82
N ASP A 23 -8.48 -13.15 -6.11
CA ASP A 23 -7.63 -13.89 -7.05
C ASP A 23 -6.24 -14.12 -6.44
N ASP A 24 -5.80 -15.38 -6.40
CA ASP A 24 -4.52 -15.79 -5.83
C ASP A 24 -3.31 -15.36 -6.68
N ARG A 25 -3.56 -14.89 -7.91
CA ARG A 25 -2.56 -14.26 -8.78
C ARG A 25 -2.24 -12.82 -8.34
N ASN A 26 -2.97 -12.23 -7.40
CA ASN A 26 -2.59 -10.98 -6.74
C ASN A 26 -1.47 -11.24 -5.70
N LEU A 27 -0.24 -11.36 -6.20
CA LEU A 27 0.90 -11.78 -5.41
C LEU A 27 1.25 -10.76 -4.32
N HIS A 28 1.37 -11.27 -3.09
CA HIS A 28 1.77 -10.51 -1.90
C HIS A 28 3.30 -10.38 -1.81
N THR A 29 3.87 -9.76 -2.85
CA THR A 29 5.31 -9.55 -3.00
C THR A 29 5.59 -8.12 -3.46
N CYS A 30 6.74 -7.58 -3.06
CA CYS A 30 7.15 -6.24 -3.48
C CYS A 30 7.92 -6.29 -4.81
N PRO A 31 7.51 -5.52 -5.83
CA PRO A 31 8.35 -5.26 -6.99
C PRO A 31 9.54 -4.37 -6.61
N THR A 32 10.69 -4.59 -7.25
CA THR A 32 11.89 -3.78 -6.98
C THR A 32 11.89 -2.44 -7.69
N GLU A 33 11.22 -2.33 -8.84
CA GLU A 33 11.26 -1.12 -9.68
C GLU A 33 10.31 -0.03 -9.17
N ASN A 34 9.05 -0.37 -8.91
CA ASN A 34 8.03 0.57 -8.44
C ASN A 34 7.24 -0.02 -7.26
N PRO A 35 6.71 0.82 -6.35
CA PRO A 35 5.67 0.41 -5.41
C PRO A 35 4.49 -0.25 -6.13
N ARG A 36 3.86 -1.24 -5.50
CA ARG A 36 2.67 -1.90 -6.05
C ARG A 36 1.42 -1.44 -5.32
N HIS A 37 0.45 -0.92 -6.05
CA HIS A 37 -0.93 -0.81 -5.58
C HIS A 37 -1.67 -2.12 -5.88
N MET A 38 -2.24 -2.76 -4.85
CA MET A 38 -2.84 -4.10 -4.94
C MET A 38 -4.37 -4.05 -5.03
N ALA A 39 -5.01 -2.96 -4.59
CA ALA A 39 -6.47 -2.79 -4.55
C ALA A 39 -7.04 -2.12 -5.83
N VAL A 40 -6.64 -2.60 -7.01
CA VAL A 40 -6.97 -1.96 -8.31
C VAL A 40 -8.41 -2.17 -8.79
N ALA A 41 -9.07 -3.23 -8.32
CA ALA A 41 -10.40 -3.62 -8.77
C ALA A 41 -11.22 -4.18 -7.58
N MET A 42 -11.82 -3.30 -6.80
CA MET A 42 -12.65 -3.69 -5.64
C MET A 42 -14.13 -3.77 -6.01
N ASN A 43 -14.84 -4.74 -5.40
CA ASN A 43 -16.28 -4.92 -5.58
C ASN A 43 -17.09 -3.64 -5.25
N LYS A 44 -16.72 -2.90 -4.20
CA LYS A 44 -17.37 -1.63 -3.80
C LYS A 44 -17.31 -0.53 -4.87
N PHE A 45 -16.37 -0.64 -5.80
CA PHE A 45 -16.18 0.27 -6.93
C PHE A 45 -16.50 -0.38 -8.28
N ASN A 46 -17.31 -1.45 -8.29
CA ASN A 46 -17.67 -2.21 -9.49
C ASN A 46 -16.44 -2.69 -10.28
N TYR A 47 -15.41 -3.15 -9.56
CA TYR A 47 -14.15 -3.63 -10.13
C TYR A 47 -13.44 -2.59 -11.01
N LYS A 48 -13.63 -1.31 -10.70
CA LYS A 48 -12.92 -0.20 -11.32
C LYS A 48 -12.16 0.55 -10.25
N LEU A 49 -11.04 1.14 -10.67
CA LEU A 49 -10.29 2.06 -9.82
C LEU A 49 -11.16 3.30 -9.54
N ALA A 50 -11.25 3.73 -8.28
CA ALA A 50 -12.08 4.88 -7.92
C ALA A 50 -11.56 6.18 -8.56
N TYR A 51 -10.25 6.34 -8.64
CA TYR A 51 -9.55 7.42 -9.34
C TYR A 51 -8.10 7.02 -9.63
N GLU A 52 -7.49 7.60 -10.67
CA GLU A 52 -6.18 7.21 -11.22
C GLU A 52 -5.05 7.15 -10.18
N LYS A 53 -5.06 8.07 -9.21
CA LYS A 53 -4.01 8.25 -8.21
C LYS A 53 -4.26 7.48 -6.90
N MET A 54 -5.27 6.62 -6.85
CA MET A 54 -5.62 5.89 -5.64
C MET A 54 -4.50 4.89 -5.30
N PHE A 55 -3.93 5.03 -4.10
CA PHE A 55 -2.86 4.15 -3.58
C PHE A 55 -3.23 3.46 -2.25
N GLY A 56 -4.43 3.73 -1.75
CA GLY A 56 -4.93 3.21 -0.49
C GLY A 56 -5.42 1.78 -0.52
N THR A 57 -6.00 1.35 0.59
CA THR A 57 -6.54 0.00 0.84
C THR A 57 -5.51 -1.12 0.88
N SER A 58 -4.70 -1.29 -0.17
CA SER A 58 -3.64 -2.26 -0.16
C SER A 58 -2.48 -1.86 -1.07
N SER A 59 -1.28 -1.79 -0.49
CA SER A 59 -0.05 -1.46 -1.20
C SER A 59 1.13 -2.28 -0.69
N ALA A 60 2.12 -2.50 -1.56
CA ALA A 60 3.35 -3.20 -1.25
C ALA A 60 4.56 -2.36 -1.66
N LEU A 61 5.48 -2.16 -0.71
CA LEU A 61 6.70 -1.37 -0.89
C LEU A 61 7.89 -2.13 -0.32
N THR A 62 8.99 -2.17 -1.06
CA THR A 62 10.25 -2.63 -0.48
C THR A 62 10.66 -1.72 0.67
N VAL A 63 11.48 -2.24 1.59
CA VAL A 63 12.03 -1.42 2.69
C VAL A 63 12.76 -0.18 2.15
N GLN A 64 13.41 -0.30 0.98
CA GLN A 64 14.10 0.81 0.34
C GLN A 64 13.10 1.87 -0.16
N GLN A 65 12.11 1.49 -0.97
CA GLN A 65 11.07 2.40 -1.48
C GLN A 65 10.35 3.12 -0.32
N PHE A 66 10.04 2.42 0.76
CA PHE A 66 9.42 3.02 1.94
C PHE A 66 10.33 4.05 2.64
N LYS A 67 11.65 3.83 2.64
CA LYS A 67 12.60 4.78 3.24
C LYS A 67 12.82 6.01 2.35
N GLU A 68 12.85 5.83 1.04
CA GLU A 68 13.04 6.91 0.06
C GLU A 68 11.91 7.95 0.13
N THR A 69 10.69 7.51 0.46
CA THR A 69 9.51 8.36 0.67
C THR A 69 9.43 8.95 2.09
N ASN A 70 10.38 8.64 2.96
CA ASN A 70 10.33 8.90 4.40
C ASN A 70 9.06 8.34 5.08
N GLY A 71 8.51 7.26 4.52
CA GLY A 71 7.29 6.60 4.99
C GLY A 71 6.02 7.46 4.93
N PHE A 72 4.92 6.92 5.43
CA PHE A 72 3.64 7.63 5.53
C PHE A 72 3.73 8.88 6.42
N SER A 73 2.91 9.89 6.11
CA SER A 73 2.76 11.09 6.92
C SER A 73 2.10 10.79 8.28
N ASN A 74 2.69 11.31 9.36
CA ASN A 74 2.11 11.25 10.70
C ASN A 74 1.18 12.44 11.02
N ARG A 75 0.76 13.21 10.01
CA ARG A 75 -0.08 14.42 10.19
C ARG A 75 -1.57 14.16 9.97
N TYR A 76 -1.92 13.01 9.43
CA TYR A 76 -3.31 12.62 9.19
C TYR A 76 -3.89 12.00 10.45
N TRP A 77 -4.96 12.61 10.95
CA TRP A 77 -5.72 12.15 12.12
C TRP A 77 -7.18 12.01 11.71
N GLY A 78 -7.72 10.80 11.75
CA GLY A 78 -9.01 10.47 11.18
C GLY A 78 -8.88 9.93 9.76
N TRP A 79 -9.93 10.11 8.95
CA TRP A 79 -10.01 9.54 7.60
C TRP A 79 -9.66 10.56 6.52
N GLY A 80 -8.75 10.17 5.62
CA GLY A 80 -8.60 10.76 4.29
C GLY A 80 -7.30 11.52 4.05
N GLY A 81 -6.73 11.31 2.87
CA GLY A 81 -5.60 12.04 2.30
C GLY A 81 -4.22 11.48 2.62
N GLU A 82 -4.10 10.53 3.54
CA GLU A 82 -2.85 9.86 3.89
C GLU A 82 -2.30 8.98 2.76
N ASP A 83 -3.20 8.29 2.05
CA ASP A 83 -2.84 7.45 0.91
C ASP A 83 -2.53 8.30 -0.33
N ASP A 84 -3.24 9.42 -0.48
CA ASP A 84 -2.98 10.39 -1.55
C ASP A 84 -1.65 11.11 -1.34
N ASP A 85 -1.30 11.46 -0.08
CA ASP A 85 0.04 11.97 0.27
C ASP A 85 1.11 10.94 -0.07
N MET A 86 0.88 9.66 0.26
CA MET A 86 1.81 8.59 -0.08
C MET A 86 1.99 8.43 -1.59
N TYR A 87 0.91 8.56 -2.39
CA TYR A 87 1.00 8.55 -3.86
C TYR A 87 1.89 9.67 -4.41
N THR A 88 1.94 10.84 -3.75
CA THR A 88 2.74 11.98 -4.22
C THR A 88 4.23 11.90 -3.88
N ARG A 89 4.64 10.93 -3.06
CA ARG A 89 6.02 10.73 -2.61
C ARG A 89 6.75 9.72 -3.47
#